data_AF-A0A8F3AHA5-F1
#
_entry.id   AF-A0A8F3AHA5-F1
#
_cell.length_a   1.000
_cell.length_b   1.000
_cell.length_c   1.000
_cell.angle_alpha   90.00
_cell.angle_beta   90.00
_cell.angle_gamma   90.00
#
_symmetry.space_group_name_H-M   'P 1'
#
loop_
_entity.id
_entity.type
_entity.pdbx_description
1 polymer ?
#
loop_
_entity_poly.entity_id
_entity_poly.type
_entity_poly.pdbx_seq_one_letter_code
_entity_poly.pdbx_strand_id
1 'polypeptide(L)'
;MLPTPEVAVDDNVYEPAEDSFLLLDCFEKVMEPLQSKYTCPVVCEIGAGSGVVTAFLKLHIFPEALYLATDVNPTACSTIRATLRKNKAETASGSVSVLQMSLMSGIREKAIDILLFNPPYVPAEEVPEIPKTDSDYTWLDLALLGGPDGMVVTWQVLDHLDDHLAPGGIAFILFCARNKPEEVASIMRSRGWLVETVIHRKAGWEVLSMSRPTKWGGTKSRTVQFGTEKLDTIITGHLTQEQIDAYQRYFRVEEISHYLRLGGRNRTSLVDVLPSSRVQSFKRDPSPPPQYDSSGNRTNTREARIRGQLEKERDVLVELAATTIKNYDPPVDYRRPEKTSEKLYIPNKEYPDINFVGLLLGPRGNTLRQLEEKSGAKLAIRGKGSVKDGKSITDGRGGAPVEDDLHVLISADKTAKIQKAIELANEVMDKAISSPVGQNDLKRDQLRELAVLNGTLRETKPFVPPEVLGQRKPPMKDITSVVCRFCGKVGHYSRDCKLRNGEGANSSRSFNSPSPGIQEGRASSRGETDSYSPRAEKRGREEELPPWKRQKPATISQIGTQQRSTPPPPPPPATVSQPPPPPPPPSGASIPPPPPPSGNLPPPPPSSEATSSALPPPPPALQSTKTPPPPPPS
;
A
#
# COMPACT_ATOMS: atom_id res chain seq x y z
N MET A 1 29.31 -21.74 14.20
CA MET A 1 30.23 -20.71 14.71
C MET A 1 30.86 -20.04 13.51
N LEU A 2 30.42 -18.84 13.21
CA LEU A 2 30.98 -17.95 12.19
C LEU A 2 32.35 -17.42 12.67
N PRO A 3 33.29 -17.06 11.77
CA PRO A 3 34.59 -16.57 12.18
C PRO A 3 34.48 -15.17 12.79
N THR A 4 35.20 -14.94 13.89
CA THR A 4 35.32 -13.60 14.50
C THR A 4 36.17 -12.69 13.60
N PRO A 5 35.76 -11.43 13.33
CA PRO A 5 36.56 -10.49 12.54
C PRO A 5 37.86 -10.12 13.25
N GLU A 6 38.92 -9.87 12.47
CA GLU A 6 40.16 -9.34 12.99
C GLU A 6 40.02 -7.86 13.39
N VAL A 7 40.30 -7.54 14.64
CA VAL A 7 40.21 -6.16 15.16
C VAL A 7 41.52 -5.40 15.00
N ALA A 8 41.42 -4.06 14.96
CA ALA A 8 42.52 -3.13 15.16
C ALA A 8 42.59 -2.72 16.65
N VAL A 9 43.79 -2.73 17.24
CA VAL A 9 44.02 -2.45 18.67
C VAL A 9 44.41 -0.98 18.85
N ASP A 10 43.84 -0.34 19.87
CA ASP A 10 44.17 1.02 20.32
C ASP A 10 43.87 1.12 21.82
N ASP A 11 44.80 1.66 22.61
CA ASP A 11 44.73 1.68 24.08
C ASP A 11 43.53 2.51 24.63
N ASN A 12 42.98 3.43 23.83
CA ASN A 12 41.85 4.29 24.20
C ASN A 12 40.51 3.75 23.68
N VAL A 13 40.42 2.48 23.28
CA VAL A 13 39.21 1.85 22.70
C VAL A 13 38.91 0.51 23.37
N TYR A 14 37.64 0.23 23.65
CA TYR A 14 37.23 -1.03 24.30
C TYR A 14 37.54 -2.26 23.45
N GLU A 15 38.40 -3.15 23.96
CA GLU A 15 38.73 -4.43 23.35
C GLU A 15 37.54 -5.43 23.41
N PRO A 16 37.35 -6.29 22.39
CA PRO A 16 36.29 -7.30 22.41
C PRO A 16 36.42 -8.31 23.57
N ALA A 17 35.49 -8.27 24.52
CA ALA A 17 35.40 -9.21 25.64
C ALA A 17 34.19 -10.16 25.55
N GLU A 18 33.88 -10.88 26.63
CA GLU A 18 32.81 -11.90 26.66
C GLU A 18 31.42 -11.38 26.30
N ASP A 19 31.16 -10.09 26.53
CA ASP A 19 29.94 -9.38 26.17
C ASP A 19 29.83 -9.14 24.66
N SER A 20 30.91 -8.67 24.03
CA SER A 20 31.05 -8.53 22.59
C SER A 20 30.87 -9.87 21.89
N PHE A 21 31.48 -10.95 22.40
CA PHE A 21 31.29 -12.30 21.86
C PHE A 21 29.88 -12.86 22.10
N LEU A 22 29.19 -12.48 23.18
CA LEU A 22 27.79 -12.82 23.41
C LEU A 22 26.86 -12.15 22.38
N LEU A 23 27.17 -10.94 21.92
CA LEU A 23 26.45 -10.33 20.79
C LEU A 23 26.72 -11.09 19.47
N LEU A 24 27.93 -11.57 19.22
CA LEU A 24 28.19 -12.40 18.02
C LEU A 24 27.40 -13.72 18.06
N ASP A 25 27.40 -14.43 19.20
CA ASP A 25 26.57 -15.63 19.43
C ASP A 25 25.07 -15.33 19.22
N CYS A 26 24.61 -14.16 19.70
CA CYS A 26 23.24 -13.69 19.54
C CYS A 26 22.87 -13.57 18.06
N PHE A 27 23.70 -12.89 17.26
CA PHE A 27 23.42 -12.68 15.84
C PHE A 27 23.57 -13.93 14.98
N GLU A 28 24.49 -14.84 15.29
CA GLU A 28 24.51 -16.17 14.65
C GLU A 28 23.20 -16.94 14.93
N LYS A 29 22.69 -16.87 16.17
CA LYS A 29 21.43 -17.52 16.55
C LYS A 29 20.18 -16.93 15.88
N VAL A 30 20.14 -15.63 15.59
CA VAL A 30 18.98 -14.98 14.94
C VAL A 30 19.16 -14.68 13.45
N MET A 31 20.23 -15.19 12.83
CA MET A 31 20.55 -14.99 11.42
C MET A 31 19.38 -15.31 10.46
N GLU A 32 18.84 -16.53 10.49
CA GLU A 32 17.74 -16.92 9.60
C GLU A 32 16.43 -16.12 9.85
N PRO A 33 15.96 -15.91 11.10
CA PRO A 33 14.84 -15.00 11.38
C PRO A 33 15.03 -13.55 10.93
N LEU A 34 16.27 -13.05 10.91
CA LEU A 34 16.56 -11.69 10.44
C LEU A 34 16.62 -11.62 8.91
N GLN A 35 17.36 -12.53 8.26
CA GLN A 35 17.47 -12.60 6.79
C GLN A 35 16.13 -12.90 6.09
N SER A 36 15.24 -13.66 6.72
CA SER A 36 13.88 -13.89 6.22
C SER A 36 12.92 -12.70 6.44
N LYS A 37 13.28 -11.75 7.31
CA LYS A 37 12.48 -10.55 7.63
C LYS A 37 12.94 -9.30 6.86
N TYR A 38 14.24 -9.18 6.59
CA TYR A 38 14.84 -8.00 5.95
C TYR A 38 15.71 -8.40 4.76
N THR A 39 15.57 -7.71 3.63
CA THR A 39 16.38 -7.95 2.42
C THR A 39 17.60 -7.03 2.34
N CYS A 40 17.44 -5.76 2.72
CA CYS A 40 18.51 -4.75 2.82
C CYS A 40 18.13 -3.78 3.96
N PRO A 41 18.36 -4.14 5.23
CA PRO A 41 18.01 -3.30 6.37
C PRO A 41 18.96 -2.10 6.55
N VAL A 42 18.46 -1.05 7.21
CA VAL A 42 19.31 -0.05 7.87
C VAL A 42 19.69 -0.54 9.27
N VAL A 43 20.96 -0.91 9.42
CA VAL A 43 21.56 -1.39 10.68
C VAL A 43 22.29 -0.24 11.37
N CYS A 44 22.08 -0.04 12.67
CA CYS A 44 22.80 0.95 13.46
C CYS A 44 23.39 0.32 14.72
N GLU A 45 24.69 0.54 14.94
CA GLU A 45 25.37 0.16 16.18
C GLU A 45 25.73 1.43 16.96
N ILE A 46 25.34 1.46 18.24
CA ILE A 46 25.64 2.52 19.20
C ILE A 46 26.78 2.05 20.09
N GLY A 47 27.81 2.89 20.29
CA GLY A 47 28.99 2.52 21.07
C GLY A 47 29.81 1.42 20.41
N ALA A 48 30.00 1.51 19.10
CA ALA A 48 30.59 0.43 18.31
C ALA A 48 32.07 0.13 18.65
N GLY A 49 32.78 1.03 19.35
CA GLY A 49 34.08 0.78 19.96
C GLY A 49 35.15 0.30 18.97
N SER A 50 35.51 -0.98 19.05
CA SER A 50 36.47 -1.65 18.15
C SER A 50 35.89 -1.98 16.75
N GLY A 51 34.57 -1.90 16.58
CA GLY A 51 33.84 -2.18 15.34
C GLY A 51 33.61 -3.67 15.03
N VAL A 52 33.90 -4.56 15.99
CA VAL A 52 33.87 -6.02 15.77
C VAL A 52 32.47 -6.55 15.42
N VAL A 53 31.40 -5.99 16.01
CA VAL A 53 30.03 -6.47 15.81
C VAL A 53 29.48 -5.98 14.46
N THR A 54 29.60 -4.68 14.12
CA THR A 54 29.35 -4.16 12.76
C THR A 54 30.11 -4.96 11.70
N ALA A 55 31.40 -5.27 11.91
CA ALA A 55 32.18 -6.06 10.96
C ALA A 55 31.62 -7.48 10.80
N PHE A 56 31.26 -8.16 11.89
CA PHE A 56 30.67 -9.50 11.86
C PHE A 56 29.32 -9.53 11.12
N LEU A 57 28.42 -8.58 11.40
CA LEU A 57 27.14 -8.47 10.70
C LEU A 57 27.35 -8.21 9.20
N LYS A 58 28.26 -7.28 8.84
CA LYS A 58 28.59 -6.93 7.44
C LYS A 58 29.22 -8.08 6.66
N LEU A 59 29.96 -8.97 7.32
CA LEU A 59 30.62 -10.11 6.66
C LEU A 59 29.73 -11.36 6.56
N HIS A 60 28.79 -11.56 7.49
CA HIS A 60 28.10 -12.85 7.65
C HIS A 60 26.57 -12.80 7.72
N ILE A 61 25.98 -11.70 8.23
CA ILE A 61 24.53 -11.63 8.45
C ILE A 61 23.84 -10.84 7.32
N PHE A 62 24.32 -9.62 7.03
CA PHE A 62 23.80 -8.79 5.93
C PHE A 62 24.95 -8.08 5.20
N PRO A 63 25.51 -8.66 4.13
CA PRO A 63 26.47 -7.97 3.28
C PRO A 63 25.89 -6.68 2.68
N GLU A 64 24.73 -6.78 2.02
CA GLU A 64 24.10 -5.70 1.24
C GLU A 64 23.51 -4.54 2.07
N ALA A 65 23.50 -4.63 3.40
CA ALA A 65 22.86 -3.65 4.27
C ALA A 65 23.58 -2.28 4.32
N LEU A 66 22.84 -1.26 4.75
CA LEU A 66 23.39 0.04 5.13
C LEU A 66 23.70 0.03 6.63
N TYR A 67 24.96 0.23 6.98
CA TYR A 67 25.43 0.28 8.37
C TYR A 67 25.73 1.72 8.80
N LEU A 68 25.26 2.08 10.00
CA LEU A 68 25.57 3.28 10.73
C LEU A 68 26.28 2.88 12.04
N ALA A 69 27.60 2.79 12.01
CA ALA A 69 28.40 2.55 13.21
C ALA A 69 28.68 3.89 13.89
N THR A 70 28.25 4.04 15.13
CA THR A 70 28.28 5.31 15.87
C THR A 70 29.05 5.17 17.17
N ASP A 71 29.86 6.17 17.49
CA ASP A 71 30.59 6.25 18.76
C ASP A 71 30.79 7.72 19.17
N VAL A 72 30.95 7.99 20.46
CA VAL A 72 31.32 9.32 20.96
C VAL A 72 32.83 9.55 20.86
N ASN A 73 33.61 8.47 20.96
CA ASN A 73 35.07 8.47 20.96
C ASN A 73 35.63 8.60 19.52
N PRO A 74 36.44 9.62 19.21
CA PRO A 74 36.99 9.84 17.86
C PRO A 74 38.01 8.76 17.46
N THR A 75 38.69 8.18 18.44
CA THR A 75 39.64 7.09 18.27
C THR A 75 38.90 5.80 17.94
N ALA A 76 37.79 5.48 18.64
CA ALA A 76 36.89 4.38 18.28
C ALA A 76 36.37 4.51 16.84
N CYS A 77 35.92 5.71 16.44
CA CYS A 77 35.56 5.99 15.04
C CYS A 77 36.70 5.77 14.03
N SER A 78 37.95 5.82 14.45
CA SER A 78 39.11 5.49 13.61
C SER A 78 39.39 3.99 13.59
N THR A 79 39.32 3.34 14.76
CA THR A 79 39.46 1.90 14.95
C THR A 79 38.41 1.09 14.19
N ILE A 80 37.13 1.49 14.21
CA ILE A 80 36.07 0.84 13.41
C ILE A 80 36.45 0.82 11.93
N ARG A 81 36.96 1.93 11.37
CA ARG A 81 37.39 2.00 9.96
C ARG A 81 38.62 1.13 9.68
N ALA A 82 39.54 1.01 10.63
CA ALA A 82 40.68 0.11 10.53
C ALA A 82 40.25 -1.38 10.56
N THR A 83 39.38 -1.77 11.50
CA THR A 83 38.77 -3.11 11.59
C THR A 83 38.02 -3.47 10.30
N LEU A 84 37.20 -2.56 9.75
CA LEU A 84 36.47 -2.79 8.49
C LEU A 84 37.42 -3.03 7.31
N ARG A 85 38.53 -2.29 7.22
CA ARG A 85 39.56 -2.47 6.17
C ARG A 85 40.31 -3.78 6.31
N LYS A 86 40.72 -4.12 7.54
CA LYS A 86 41.45 -5.36 7.85
C LYS A 86 40.68 -6.59 7.37
N ASN A 87 39.36 -6.60 7.56
CA ASN A 87 38.46 -7.66 7.12
C ASN A 87 37.88 -7.47 5.70
N LYS A 88 38.26 -6.42 4.96
CA LYS A 88 37.76 -6.09 3.60
C LYS A 88 36.24 -5.82 3.54
N ALA A 89 35.63 -5.49 4.68
CA ALA A 89 34.20 -5.22 4.81
C ALA A 89 33.75 -3.91 4.12
N GLU A 90 34.66 -2.95 3.90
CA GLU A 90 34.38 -1.74 3.09
C GLU A 90 34.12 -2.06 1.60
N THR A 91 34.59 -3.21 1.10
CA THR A 91 34.57 -3.55 -0.35
C THR A 91 33.43 -4.47 -0.80
N ALA A 92 32.58 -4.94 0.11
CA ALA A 92 31.35 -5.66 -0.22
C ALA A 92 30.18 -4.67 -0.43
N SER A 93 29.31 -4.94 -1.41
CA SER A 93 28.09 -4.16 -1.71
C SER A 93 27.27 -3.83 -0.47
N GLY A 94 26.55 -2.70 -0.48
CA GLY A 94 26.01 -2.06 0.73
C GLY A 94 27.06 -1.19 1.43
N SER A 95 26.66 -0.13 2.14
CA SER A 95 27.59 0.90 2.63
C SER A 95 27.77 0.84 4.15
N VAL A 96 28.97 1.18 4.64
CA VAL A 96 29.22 1.39 6.08
C VAL A 96 29.62 2.83 6.32
N SER A 97 28.83 3.55 7.10
CA SER A 97 29.13 4.92 7.56
C SER A 97 29.55 4.87 9.02
N VAL A 98 30.72 5.44 9.33
CA VAL A 98 31.23 5.55 10.70
C VAL A 98 31.16 7.01 11.13
N LEU A 99 30.36 7.30 12.17
CA LEU A 99 29.96 8.64 12.58
C LEU A 99 30.34 8.90 14.04
N GLN A 100 31.03 10.01 14.31
CA GLN A 100 31.25 10.45 15.69
C GLN A 100 30.01 11.22 16.17
N MET A 101 29.30 10.70 17.18
CA MET A 101 28.08 11.29 17.72
C MET A 101 27.66 10.67 19.06
N SER A 102 26.87 11.42 19.84
CA SER A 102 26.24 10.92 21.06
C SER A 102 24.95 10.17 20.73
N LEU A 103 24.93 8.86 21.03
CA LEU A 103 23.77 7.98 20.89
C LEU A 103 23.11 8.07 19.49
N MET A 104 21.90 8.62 19.39
CA MET A 104 21.16 8.76 18.12
C MET A 104 20.95 10.22 17.70
N SER A 105 21.67 11.19 18.28
CA SER A 105 21.38 12.64 18.15
C SER A 105 21.33 13.18 16.72
N GLY A 106 22.02 12.53 15.77
CA GLY A 106 22.03 12.86 14.33
C GLY A 106 21.23 11.89 13.45
N ILE A 107 20.53 10.89 14.01
CA ILE A 107 19.78 9.89 13.24
C ILE A 107 18.33 10.35 13.05
N ARG A 108 17.85 10.31 11.80
CA ARG A 108 16.46 10.60 11.46
C ARG A 108 15.49 9.70 12.23
N GLU A 109 14.35 10.26 12.65
CA GLU A 109 13.22 9.48 13.18
C GLU A 109 12.80 8.33 12.23
N LYS A 110 12.37 7.22 12.83
CA LYS A 110 11.78 6.04 12.18
C LYS A 110 12.62 5.45 11.05
N ALA A 111 13.95 5.53 11.14
CA ALA A 111 14.89 5.19 10.06
C ALA A 111 15.73 3.92 10.31
N ILE A 112 15.73 3.35 11.53
CA ILE A 112 16.57 2.19 11.88
C ILE A 112 15.74 0.89 11.83
N ASP A 113 16.14 -0.07 11.00
CA ASP A 113 15.51 -1.40 10.95
C ASP A 113 16.03 -2.34 12.05
N ILE A 114 17.33 -2.28 12.33
CA ILE A 114 18.02 -3.09 13.33
C ILE A 114 18.95 -2.19 14.13
N LEU A 115 18.66 -2.00 15.42
CA LEU A 115 19.51 -1.26 16.37
C LEU A 115 20.30 -2.26 17.22
N LEU A 116 21.59 -1.98 17.44
CA LEU A 116 22.49 -2.71 18.32
C LEU A 116 23.04 -1.75 19.38
N PHE A 117 23.11 -2.18 20.63
CA PHE A 117 23.79 -1.43 21.68
C PHE A 117 24.45 -2.38 22.70
N ASN A 118 25.76 -2.25 22.87
CA ASN A 118 26.46 -2.68 24.07
C ASN A 118 26.67 -1.44 24.97
N PRO A 119 25.83 -1.20 25.99
CA PRO A 119 25.91 0.01 26.80
C PRO A 119 27.12 -0.01 27.75
N PRO A 120 27.61 1.16 28.21
CA PRO A 120 28.42 1.22 29.41
C PRO A 120 27.55 0.79 30.61
N TYR A 121 27.69 -0.47 31.04
CA TYR A 121 26.81 -1.12 32.01
C TYR A 121 27.37 -1.23 33.44
N VAL A 122 28.59 -0.73 33.68
CA VAL A 122 29.28 -0.84 34.98
C VAL A 122 28.80 0.29 35.92
N PRO A 123 28.38 -0.02 37.16
CA PRO A 123 28.00 1.01 38.13
C PRO A 123 29.15 1.94 38.54
N ALA A 124 28.89 3.24 38.59
CA ALA A 124 29.79 4.33 39.00
C ALA A 124 29.02 5.42 39.76
N GLU A 125 29.69 6.38 40.42
CA GLU A 125 28.97 7.47 41.13
C GLU A 125 28.20 8.38 40.15
N GLU A 126 28.77 8.63 38.97
CA GLU A 126 28.16 9.37 37.87
C GLU A 126 28.60 8.79 36.51
N VAL A 127 28.04 9.30 35.41
CA VAL A 127 28.55 9.01 34.05
C VAL A 127 29.67 10.02 33.76
N PRO A 128 30.86 9.60 33.28
CA PRO A 128 31.96 10.53 32.99
C PRO A 128 31.58 11.65 32.00
N GLU A 129 32.19 12.83 32.14
CA GLU A 129 32.10 13.87 31.12
C GLU A 129 32.85 13.46 29.83
N ILE A 130 32.47 14.04 28.68
CA ILE A 130 33.17 13.83 27.42
C ILE A 130 34.54 14.54 27.47
N PRO A 131 35.67 13.83 27.27
CA PRO A 131 37.00 14.42 27.38
C PRO A 131 37.27 15.51 26.34
N LYS A 132 38.16 16.44 26.69
CA LYS A 132 38.52 17.58 25.83
C LYS A 132 39.73 17.31 24.93
N THR A 133 40.33 16.13 25.03
CA THR A 133 41.54 15.70 24.33
C THR A 133 41.52 14.21 24.01
N ASP A 134 41.95 13.82 22.81
CA ASP A 134 41.89 12.43 22.32
C ASP A 134 42.79 11.45 23.09
N SER A 135 43.78 11.96 23.83
CA SER A 135 44.74 11.20 24.63
C SER A 135 44.35 11.05 26.11
N ASP A 136 43.08 11.24 26.46
CA ASP A 136 42.59 11.13 27.85
C ASP A 136 42.10 9.72 28.16
N TYR A 137 42.61 9.08 29.21
CA TYR A 137 42.22 7.72 29.58
C TYR A 137 40.74 7.59 29.95
N THR A 138 40.07 8.69 30.31
CA THR A 138 38.63 8.71 30.60
C THR A 138 37.75 8.40 29.37
N TRP A 139 38.32 8.34 28.15
CA TRP A 139 37.64 7.75 26.99
C TRP A 139 37.31 6.26 27.17
N LEU A 140 38.10 5.51 27.96
CA LEU A 140 37.82 4.11 28.27
C LEU A 140 36.79 4.00 29.42
N ASP A 141 36.82 4.91 30.39
CA ASP A 141 35.79 5.00 31.43
C ASP A 141 34.40 5.26 30.83
N LEU A 142 34.30 6.13 29.80
CA LEU A 142 33.06 6.34 29.04
C LEU A 142 32.49 5.07 28.38
N ALA A 143 33.35 4.12 27.99
CA ALA A 143 32.92 2.86 27.39
C ALA A 143 32.39 1.86 28.43
N LEU A 144 32.64 2.09 29.73
CA LEU A 144 32.33 1.16 30.82
C LEU A 144 31.27 1.69 31.79
N LEU A 145 31.37 2.96 32.21
CA LEU A 145 30.70 3.49 33.40
C LEU A 145 29.32 4.10 33.08
N GLY A 146 28.27 3.42 33.52
CA GLY A 146 26.86 3.76 33.25
C GLY A 146 26.14 4.52 34.36
N GLY A 147 26.85 5.13 35.30
CA GLY A 147 26.28 5.80 36.48
C GLY A 147 25.79 4.84 37.58
N PRO A 148 24.99 5.30 38.56
CA PRO A 148 24.75 4.61 39.84
C PRO A 148 24.29 3.14 39.80
N ASP A 149 23.55 2.75 38.76
CA ASP A 149 23.03 1.40 38.53
C ASP A 149 23.52 0.78 37.20
N GLY A 150 24.45 1.45 36.51
CA GLY A 150 24.91 1.08 35.18
C GLY A 150 23.86 1.23 34.09
N MET A 151 22.81 2.04 34.29
CA MET A 151 21.68 2.15 33.37
C MET A 151 21.37 3.58 32.89
N VAL A 152 22.10 4.61 33.32
CA VAL A 152 21.80 6.02 32.96
C VAL A 152 21.84 6.22 31.45
N VAL A 153 22.88 5.73 30.78
CA VAL A 153 23.01 5.80 29.31
C VAL A 153 22.02 4.84 28.62
N THR A 154 21.80 3.67 29.19
CA THR A 154 20.87 2.66 28.66
C THR A 154 19.43 3.16 28.63
N TRP A 155 18.97 3.89 29.67
CA TRP A 155 17.63 4.49 29.69
C TRP A 155 17.46 5.59 28.64
N GLN A 156 18.49 6.41 28.38
CA GLN A 156 18.44 7.41 27.30
C GLN A 156 18.16 6.77 25.94
N VAL A 157 18.65 5.55 25.69
CA VAL A 157 18.32 4.79 24.47
C VAL A 157 16.93 4.15 24.55
N LEU A 158 16.61 3.48 25.66
CA LEU A 158 15.32 2.79 25.85
C LEU A 158 14.11 3.73 25.77
N ASP A 159 14.23 4.98 26.22
CA ASP A 159 13.16 5.97 26.17
C ASP A 159 12.90 6.48 24.74
N HIS A 160 13.94 6.60 23.91
CA HIS A 160 13.86 7.10 22.53
C HIS A 160 13.80 5.98 21.46
N LEU A 161 13.75 4.70 21.86
CA LEU A 161 13.64 3.56 20.93
C LEU A 161 12.44 3.66 19.99
N ASP A 162 11.32 4.27 20.42
CA ASP A 162 10.18 4.44 19.52
C ASP A 162 10.56 5.41 18.41
N ASP A 163 11.12 6.57 18.74
CA ASP A 163 11.33 7.67 17.80
C ASP A 163 12.30 7.31 16.67
N HIS A 164 13.33 6.51 16.94
CA HIS A 164 14.33 6.14 15.92
C HIS A 164 14.06 4.82 15.16
N LEU A 165 13.38 3.83 15.76
CA LEU A 165 13.11 2.56 15.07
C LEU A 165 12.03 2.69 13.97
N ALA A 166 12.32 2.11 12.81
CA ALA A 166 11.41 2.02 11.68
C ALA A 166 10.17 1.15 11.98
N PRO A 167 9.06 1.27 11.21
CA PRO A 167 7.86 0.47 11.43
C PRO A 167 8.07 -1.04 11.28
N GLY A 168 8.27 -1.73 12.40
CA GLY A 168 8.62 -3.16 12.45
C GLY A 168 10.10 -3.43 12.73
N GLY A 169 10.90 -2.39 12.99
CA GLY A 169 12.27 -2.47 13.45
C GLY A 169 12.45 -3.19 14.78
N ILE A 170 13.69 -3.53 15.11
CA ILE A 170 14.08 -4.30 16.30
C ILE A 170 15.37 -3.74 16.90
N ALA A 171 15.42 -3.64 18.23
CA ALA A 171 16.65 -3.36 18.97
C ALA A 171 17.18 -4.63 19.64
N PHE A 172 18.49 -4.81 19.66
CA PHE A 172 19.21 -5.80 20.45
C PHE A 172 20.10 -5.04 21.43
N ILE A 173 19.83 -5.19 22.73
CA ILE A 173 20.54 -4.47 23.79
C ILE A 173 21.08 -5.50 24.79
N LEU A 174 22.37 -5.38 25.11
CA LEU A 174 23.03 -6.21 26.12
C LEU A 174 22.83 -5.63 27.52
N PHE A 175 22.58 -6.50 28.49
CA PHE A 175 22.46 -6.17 29.90
C PHE A 175 23.34 -7.11 30.73
N CYS A 176 23.93 -6.63 31.82
CA CYS A 176 24.46 -7.50 32.87
C CYS A 176 23.42 -7.70 33.98
N ALA A 177 23.58 -8.75 34.80
CA ALA A 177 22.63 -9.12 35.83
C ALA A 177 22.38 -8.01 36.88
N ARG A 178 23.35 -7.10 37.09
CA ARG A 178 23.18 -5.94 37.98
C ARG A 178 22.19 -4.91 37.43
N ASN A 179 22.06 -4.81 36.11
CA ASN A 179 21.07 -3.94 35.45
C ASN A 179 19.64 -4.53 35.48
N LYS A 180 19.48 -5.75 36.03
CA LYS A 180 18.20 -6.44 36.21
C LYS A 180 17.33 -6.53 34.94
N PRO A 181 17.77 -7.26 33.90
CA PRO A 181 17.11 -7.27 32.59
C PRO A 181 15.59 -7.55 32.61
N GLU A 182 15.08 -8.38 33.53
CA GLU A 182 13.63 -8.66 33.61
C GLU A 182 12.80 -7.52 34.26
N GLU A 183 13.39 -6.67 35.14
CA GLU A 183 12.72 -5.43 35.57
C GLU A 183 12.61 -4.44 34.40
N VAL A 184 13.69 -4.28 33.62
CA VAL A 184 13.70 -3.48 32.38
C VAL A 184 12.71 -4.02 31.36
N ALA A 185 12.68 -5.34 31.15
CA ALA A 185 11.75 -5.99 30.23
C ALA A 185 10.29 -5.81 30.68
N SER A 186 9.99 -5.89 31.98
CA SER A 186 8.66 -5.60 32.53
C SER A 186 8.23 -4.15 32.23
N ILE A 187 9.11 -3.17 32.46
CA ILE A 187 8.87 -1.76 32.15
C ILE A 187 8.59 -1.58 30.64
N MET A 188 9.44 -2.14 29.77
CA MET A 188 9.28 -2.00 28.32
C MET A 188 8.04 -2.74 27.78
N ARG A 189 7.68 -3.90 28.33
CA ARG A 189 6.41 -4.58 28.03
C ARG A 189 5.20 -3.73 28.46
N SER A 190 5.26 -3.05 29.61
CA SER A 190 4.20 -2.12 30.05
C SER A 190 4.05 -0.90 29.12
N ARG A 191 5.15 -0.45 28.50
CA ARG A 191 5.18 0.58 27.44
C ARG A 191 4.73 0.07 26.06
N GLY A 192 4.26 -1.18 25.95
CA GLY A 192 3.75 -1.79 24.73
C GLY A 192 4.82 -2.30 23.76
N TRP A 193 5.97 -2.74 24.28
CA TRP A 193 7.00 -3.44 23.49
C TRP A 193 6.87 -4.96 23.64
N LEU A 194 7.19 -5.70 22.56
CA LEU A 194 7.52 -7.11 22.65
C LEU A 194 8.98 -7.22 23.07
N VAL A 195 9.26 -7.94 24.16
CA VAL A 195 10.62 -8.11 24.71
C VAL A 195 10.90 -9.59 24.94
N GLU A 196 11.84 -10.14 24.17
CA GLU A 196 12.24 -11.56 24.19
C GLU A 196 13.76 -11.66 24.49
N THR A 197 14.14 -12.40 25.54
CA THR A 197 15.54 -12.72 25.85
C THR A 197 16.08 -13.68 24.79
N VAL A 198 17.05 -13.23 23.99
CA VAL A 198 17.55 -14.00 22.84
C VAL A 198 18.59 -15.02 23.28
N ILE A 199 19.52 -14.60 24.14
CA ILE A 199 20.59 -15.43 24.67
C ILE A 199 20.99 -14.92 26.06
N HIS A 200 21.46 -15.84 26.91
CA HIS A 200 21.96 -15.55 28.25
C HIS A 200 23.17 -16.44 28.53
N ARG A 201 24.14 -15.94 29.30
CA ARG A 201 25.31 -16.72 29.79
C ARG A 201 25.31 -16.76 31.31
N LYS A 202 25.85 -17.84 31.89
CA LYS A 202 25.93 -18.04 33.36
C LYS A 202 26.73 -16.96 34.11
N ALA A 203 27.58 -16.21 33.42
CA ALA A 203 28.31 -15.06 33.98
C ALA A 203 27.39 -13.84 34.24
N GLY A 204 26.13 -13.88 33.79
CA GLY A 204 25.11 -12.88 34.12
C GLY A 204 24.79 -11.88 33.00
N TRP A 205 25.41 -11.98 31.82
CA TRP A 205 25.01 -11.18 30.67
C TRP A 205 23.88 -11.83 29.87
N GLU A 206 22.92 -11.01 29.45
CA GLU A 206 21.78 -11.37 28.63
C GLU A 206 21.58 -10.35 27.50
N VAL A 207 21.17 -10.81 26.32
CA VAL A 207 20.78 -9.92 25.22
C VAL A 207 19.27 -9.96 25.07
N LEU A 208 18.62 -8.81 25.30
CA LEU A 208 17.20 -8.64 25.08
C LEU A 208 16.96 -8.09 23.67
N SER A 209 16.02 -8.72 22.95
CA SER A 209 15.46 -8.13 21.74
C SER A 209 14.18 -7.39 22.06
N MET A 210 14.02 -6.18 21.51
CA MET A 210 12.86 -5.31 21.73
C MET A 210 12.27 -4.87 20.39
N SER A 211 10.98 -5.06 20.18
CA SER A 211 10.30 -4.65 18.94
C SER A 211 8.85 -4.21 19.18
N ARG A 212 8.29 -3.43 18.26
CA ARG A 212 6.87 -3.06 18.31
C ARG A 212 5.99 -4.15 17.67
N PRO A 213 4.83 -4.50 18.30
CA PRO A 213 3.85 -5.35 17.64
C PRO A 213 3.30 -4.61 16.40
N THR A 214 3.55 -5.16 15.21
CA THR A 214 3.09 -4.53 13.96
C THR A 214 1.59 -4.76 13.75
N LYS A 215 0.99 -4.05 12.80
CA LYS A 215 -0.41 -4.26 12.35
C LYS A 215 -0.75 -5.71 11.94
N TRP A 216 0.25 -6.54 11.68
CA TRP A 216 0.14 -7.98 11.37
C TRP A 216 0.77 -8.89 12.45
N GLY A 217 1.52 -8.32 13.39
CA GLY A 217 2.34 -9.01 14.38
C GLY A 217 1.58 -9.36 15.65
N GLY A 218 0.60 -10.27 15.54
CA GLY A 218 0.04 -10.95 16.71
C GLY A 218 1.04 -11.94 17.32
N THR A 219 0.77 -12.41 18.55
CA THR A 219 1.51 -13.52 19.16
C THR A 219 1.55 -14.73 18.22
N LYS A 220 2.73 -15.33 18.02
CA LYS A 220 2.96 -16.46 17.10
C LYS A 220 2.22 -17.73 17.55
N SER A 221 0.91 -17.81 17.29
CA SER A 221 0.15 -19.06 17.39
C SER A 221 0.57 -20.02 16.29
N ARG A 222 0.49 -21.33 16.55
CA ARG A 222 0.61 -22.37 15.51
C ARG A 222 -0.63 -22.45 14.62
N THR A 223 -1.80 -22.09 15.14
CA THR A 223 -3.10 -22.19 14.44
C THR A 223 -4.04 -21.05 14.81
N VAL A 224 -4.88 -20.61 13.88
CA VAL A 224 -5.95 -19.62 14.11
C VAL A 224 -7.30 -20.23 13.72
N GLN A 225 -8.37 -19.90 14.44
CA GLN A 225 -9.72 -20.41 14.21
C GLN A 225 -10.66 -19.30 13.73
N PHE A 226 -11.12 -19.40 12.48
CA PHE A 226 -12.02 -18.44 11.83
C PHE A 226 -13.48 -18.94 11.88
N GLY A 227 -14.02 -19.04 13.10
CA GLY A 227 -15.36 -19.61 13.32
C GLY A 227 -15.33 -21.13 13.36
N THR A 228 -15.77 -21.80 12.29
CA THR A 228 -15.71 -23.27 12.18
C THR A 228 -14.35 -23.77 11.68
N GLU A 229 -13.72 -23.02 10.78
CA GLU A 229 -12.46 -23.42 10.17
C GLU A 229 -11.27 -23.16 11.11
N LYS A 230 -10.33 -24.11 11.14
CA LYS A 230 -9.06 -23.98 11.86
C LYS A 230 -7.92 -24.09 10.86
N LEU A 231 -7.14 -23.02 10.73
CA LEU A 231 -6.05 -22.90 9.77
C LEU A 231 -4.70 -22.85 10.50
N ASP A 232 -3.67 -23.43 9.89
CA ASP A 232 -2.31 -23.45 10.42
C ASP A 232 -1.56 -22.17 9.98
N THR A 233 -1.04 -21.43 10.96
CA THR A 233 -0.21 -20.24 10.71
C THR A 233 1.28 -20.56 10.60
N ILE A 234 1.67 -21.82 10.83
CA ILE A 234 3.04 -22.32 10.66
C ILE A 234 2.99 -23.56 9.77
N ILE A 235 3.35 -23.40 8.49
CA ILE A 235 3.39 -24.48 7.50
C ILE A 235 4.73 -25.22 7.65
N THR A 236 4.70 -26.45 8.19
CA THR A 236 5.89 -27.29 8.39
C THR A 236 6.13 -28.32 7.29
N GLY A 237 5.37 -28.25 6.18
CA GLY A 237 5.47 -29.17 5.05
C GLY A 237 5.99 -28.48 3.79
N HIS A 238 6.62 -29.25 2.90
CA HIS A 238 7.10 -28.76 1.61
C HIS A 238 5.92 -28.45 0.68
N LEU A 239 5.60 -27.16 0.53
CA LEU A 239 4.67 -26.64 -0.48
C LEU A 239 5.43 -25.93 -1.60
N THR A 240 4.89 -25.96 -2.82
CA THR A 240 5.38 -25.09 -3.91
C THR A 240 4.95 -23.64 -3.69
N GLN A 241 5.63 -22.68 -4.33
CA GLN A 241 5.24 -21.27 -4.20
C GLN A 241 3.77 -21.02 -4.58
N GLU A 242 3.29 -21.66 -5.66
CA GLU A 242 1.88 -21.58 -6.07
C GLU A 242 0.90 -22.09 -5.00
N GLN A 243 1.29 -23.12 -4.23
CA GLN A 243 0.50 -23.66 -3.14
C GLN A 243 0.54 -22.76 -1.90
N ILE A 244 1.69 -22.13 -1.61
CA ILE A 244 1.83 -21.12 -0.55
C ILE A 244 0.97 -19.90 -0.86
N ASP A 245 1.08 -19.37 -2.08
CA ASP A 245 0.25 -18.29 -2.61
C ASP A 245 -1.25 -18.60 -2.50
N ALA A 246 -1.66 -19.79 -2.96
CA ALA A 246 -3.05 -20.23 -2.86
C ALA A 246 -3.53 -20.33 -1.40
N TYR A 247 -2.68 -20.84 -0.50
CA TYR A 247 -2.98 -20.93 0.92
C TYR A 247 -3.11 -19.55 1.58
N GLN A 248 -2.20 -18.63 1.29
CA GLN A 248 -2.25 -17.24 1.79
C GLN A 248 -3.53 -16.53 1.33
N ARG A 249 -3.91 -16.68 0.05
CA ARG A 249 -5.17 -16.12 -0.50
C ARG A 249 -6.39 -16.71 0.21
N TYR A 250 -6.44 -18.03 0.42
CA TYR A 250 -7.53 -18.69 1.15
C TYR A 250 -7.62 -18.21 2.61
N PHE A 251 -6.49 -18.21 3.32
CA PHE A 251 -6.39 -17.74 4.70
C PHE A 251 -6.89 -16.30 4.84
N ARG A 252 -6.46 -15.40 3.95
CA ARG A 252 -6.85 -13.99 3.98
C ARG A 252 -8.33 -13.78 3.66
N VAL A 253 -8.93 -14.58 2.76
CA VAL A 253 -10.38 -14.55 2.49
C VAL A 253 -11.20 -14.96 3.72
N GLU A 254 -10.80 -16.01 4.44
CA GLU A 254 -11.47 -16.41 5.69
C GLU A 254 -11.25 -15.40 6.83
N GLU A 255 -10.03 -14.84 6.94
CA GLU A 255 -9.71 -13.80 7.92
C GLU A 255 -10.58 -12.55 7.72
N ILE A 256 -10.67 -12.03 6.49
CA ILE A 256 -11.52 -10.89 6.17
C ILE A 256 -13.00 -11.22 6.43
N SER A 257 -13.47 -12.38 5.97
CA SER A 257 -14.85 -12.81 6.19
C SER A 257 -15.14 -13.01 7.68
N HIS A 258 -14.15 -13.40 8.50
CA HIS A 258 -14.27 -13.46 9.95
C HIS A 258 -14.42 -12.07 10.58
N TYR A 259 -13.61 -11.08 10.17
CA TYR A 259 -13.77 -9.70 10.63
C TYR A 259 -15.13 -9.10 10.24
N LEU A 260 -15.59 -9.32 9.01
CA LEU A 260 -16.90 -8.86 8.55
C LEU A 260 -18.06 -9.54 9.32
N ARG A 261 -17.96 -10.86 9.59
CA ARG A 261 -18.93 -11.61 10.42
C ARG A 261 -18.99 -11.11 11.87
N LEU A 262 -17.86 -10.73 12.47
CA LEU A 262 -17.80 -10.18 13.84
C LEU A 262 -18.28 -8.72 13.89
N GLY A 263 -17.79 -7.86 13.00
CA GLY A 263 -18.21 -6.46 12.87
C GLY A 263 -19.64 -6.27 12.31
N GLY A 264 -20.44 -7.33 12.23
CA GLY A 264 -21.87 -7.31 11.96
C GLY A 264 -22.72 -7.86 13.13
N ARG A 265 -22.11 -8.27 14.25
CA ARG A 265 -22.81 -8.85 15.42
C ARG A 265 -22.68 -7.99 16.67
N ASN A 266 -23.77 -7.94 17.45
CA ASN A 266 -23.85 -7.52 18.84
C ASN A 266 -23.09 -6.23 19.23
N ARG A 267 -23.37 -5.12 18.55
CA ARG A 267 -22.94 -3.74 18.93
C ARG A 267 -21.42 -3.46 18.89
N THR A 268 -20.58 -4.45 18.62
CA THR A 268 -19.15 -4.28 18.34
C THR A 268 -18.94 -3.55 17.01
N SER A 269 -18.12 -2.48 16.97
CA SER A 269 -17.71 -1.91 15.69
C SER A 269 -16.70 -2.82 15.02
N LEU A 270 -16.74 -2.89 13.69
CA LEU A 270 -15.68 -3.51 12.87
C LEU A 270 -14.28 -2.95 13.19
N VAL A 271 -14.23 -1.69 13.67
CA VAL A 271 -13.01 -1.03 14.15
C VAL A 271 -12.36 -1.76 15.32
N ASP A 272 -13.17 -2.23 16.28
CA ASP A 272 -12.71 -2.78 17.56
C ASP A 272 -12.32 -4.26 17.44
N VAL A 273 -12.76 -4.90 16.36
CA VAL A 273 -12.46 -6.29 16.01
C VAL A 273 -11.08 -6.44 15.38
N LEU A 274 -10.65 -5.45 14.59
CA LEU A 274 -9.39 -5.51 13.84
C LEU A 274 -8.16 -5.53 14.77
N PRO A 275 -7.04 -6.20 14.38
CA PRO A 275 -5.81 -6.23 15.20
C PRO A 275 -5.27 -4.85 15.60
N SER A 276 -5.46 -3.84 14.74
CA SER A 276 -5.05 -2.45 14.99
C SER A 276 -5.81 -1.75 16.13
N SER A 277 -6.93 -2.31 16.62
CA SER A 277 -7.60 -1.83 17.85
C SER A 277 -6.75 -1.98 19.11
N ARG A 278 -5.84 -2.97 19.12
CA ARG A 278 -5.06 -3.37 20.31
C ARG A 278 -3.78 -2.56 20.50
N VAL A 279 -3.43 -1.71 19.54
CA VAL A 279 -2.21 -0.90 19.55
C VAL A 279 -2.52 0.49 20.12
N GLN A 280 -2.29 0.68 21.43
CA GLN A 280 -2.60 1.93 22.14
C GLN A 280 -1.85 3.16 21.56
N SER A 281 -0.68 2.96 20.96
CA SER A 281 0.18 4.01 20.39
C SER A 281 -0.13 4.35 18.92
N PHE A 282 -1.24 3.89 18.34
CA PHE A 282 -1.57 4.11 16.93
C PHE A 282 -1.92 5.58 16.62
N LYS A 283 -0.90 6.40 16.30
CA LYS A 283 -1.08 7.70 15.63
C LYS A 283 -1.85 7.46 14.31
N ARG A 284 -2.95 8.18 14.13
CA ARG A 284 -3.98 7.92 13.12
C ARG A 284 -4.09 9.10 12.15
N ASP A 285 -4.16 8.80 10.86
CA ASP A 285 -4.36 9.80 9.81
C ASP A 285 -5.64 10.64 10.02
N PRO A 286 -5.60 11.95 9.68
CA PRO A 286 -6.78 12.81 9.73
C PRO A 286 -7.90 12.21 8.85
N SER A 287 -9.13 12.27 9.35
CA SER A 287 -10.25 11.66 8.62
C SER A 287 -10.72 12.56 7.48
N PRO A 288 -11.06 11.99 6.31
CA PRO A 288 -11.54 12.76 5.17
C PRO A 288 -12.85 13.51 5.52
N PRO A 289 -13.15 14.59 4.79
CA PRO A 289 -14.35 15.40 5.03
C PRO A 289 -15.63 14.54 4.98
N PRO A 290 -16.65 14.87 5.80
CA PRO A 290 -17.87 14.09 5.86
C PRO A 290 -18.66 14.23 4.55
N GLN A 291 -18.96 13.09 3.93
CA GLN A 291 -19.89 12.98 2.82
C GLN A 291 -21.24 12.50 3.34
N TYR A 292 -22.32 13.00 2.75
CA TYR A 292 -23.71 12.71 3.12
C TYR A 292 -24.48 12.16 1.91
N ASP A 293 -25.54 11.39 2.16
CA ASP A 293 -26.51 11.02 1.14
C ASP A 293 -27.56 12.13 0.92
N SER A 294 -28.46 11.93 -0.05
CA SER A 294 -29.60 12.82 -0.32
C SER A 294 -30.66 12.85 0.78
N SER A 295 -30.50 12.05 1.84
CA SER A 295 -31.36 12.01 3.04
C SER A 295 -30.68 12.62 4.28
N GLY A 296 -29.46 13.18 4.12
CA GLY A 296 -28.69 13.79 5.21
C GLY A 296 -27.90 12.82 6.10
N ASN A 297 -27.88 11.51 5.80
CA ASN A 297 -27.09 10.54 6.56
C ASN A 297 -25.62 10.59 6.13
N ARG A 298 -24.69 10.53 7.09
CA ARG A 298 -23.25 10.48 6.79
C ARG A 298 -22.87 9.13 6.19
N THR A 299 -22.55 9.09 4.90
CA THR A 299 -22.11 7.88 4.19
C THR A 299 -20.65 7.53 4.50
N ASN A 300 -19.77 8.53 4.51
CA ASN A 300 -18.34 8.34 4.78
C ASN A 300 -18.04 8.32 6.29
N THR A 301 -18.43 7.22 6.95
CA THR A 301 -18.01 6.89 8.32
C THR A 301 -16.69 6.10 8.32
N ARG A 302 -15.98 6.06 9.45
CA ARG A 302 -14.76 5.23 9.61
C ARG A 302 -15.06 3.76 9.32
N GLU A 303 -16.19 3.27 9.85
CA GLU A 303 -16.58 1.86 9.73
C GLU A 303 -16.99 1.50 8.30
N ALA A 304 -17.77 2.36 7.62
CA ALA A 304 -18.16 2.13 6.22
C ALA A 304 -16.96 2.09 5.28
N ARG A 305 -15.95 2.97 5.48
CA ARG A 305 -14.71 2.91 4.69
C ARG A 305 -13.93 1.62 4.91
N ILE A 306 -13.74 1.22 6.17
CA ILE A 306 -13.01 -0.01 6.51
C ILE A 306 -13.75 -1.25 5.98
N ARG A 307 -15.08 -1.29 6.12
CA ARG A 307 -15.94 -2.36 5.59
C ARG A 307 -15.80 -2.47 4.06
N GLY A 308 -15.97 -1.36 3.33
CA GLY A 308 -15.85 -1.34 1.87
C GLY A 308 -14.43 -1.62 1.35
N GLN A 309 -13.38 -1.28 2.10
CA GLN A 309 -11.99 -1.65 1.78
C GLN A 309 -11.77 -3.16 1.92
N LEU A 310 -12.22 -3.75 3.03
CA LEU A 310 -12.15 -5.19 3.27
C LEU A 310 -13.01 -5.99 2.29
N GLU A 311 -14.19 -5.47 1.93
CA GLU A 311 -15.05 -6.06 0.88
C GLU A 311 -14.36 -6.03 -0.49
N LYS A 312 -13.81 -4.90 -0.96
CA LYS A 312 -13.05 -4.84 -2.23
C LYS A 312 -11.83 -5.77 -2.20
N GLU A 313 -11.12 -5.87 -1.08
CA GLU A 313 -9.98 -6.79 -0.91
C GLU A 313 -10.42 -8.26 -1.02
N ARG A 314 -11.51 -8.63 -0.33
CA ARG A 314 -12.09 -9.97 -0.39
C ARG A 314 -12.56 -10.33 -1.80
N ASP A 315 -13.25 -9.43 -2.49
CA ASP A 315 -13.77 -9.67 -3.84
C ASP A 315 -12.64 -9.99 -4.84
N VAL A 316 -11.53 -9.24 -4.77
CA VAL A 316 -10.32 -9.48 -5.59
C VAL A 316 -9.67 -10.81 -5.23
N LEU A 317 -9.48 -11.08 -3.93
CA LEU A 317 -8.87 -12.34 -3.47
C LEU A 317 -9.73 -13.56 -3.83
N VAL A 318 -11.07 -13.45 -3.80
CA VAL A 318 -12.00 -14.49 -4.24
C VAL A 318 -11.96 -14.69 -5.75
N GLU A 319 -11.82 -13.63 -6.56
CA GLU A 319 -11.61 -13.80 -8.01
C GLU A 319 -10.28 -14.52 -8.30
N LEU A 320 -9.19 -14.14 -7.64
CA LEU A 320 -7.89 -14.81 -7.78
C LEU A 320 -7.92 -16.26 -7.29
N ALA A 321 -8.47 -16.53 -6.09
CA ALA A 321 -8.63 -17.88 -5.55
C ALA A 321 -9.43 -18.79 -6.48
N ALA A 322 -10.54 -18.30 -7.05
CA ALA A 322 -11.35 -19.04 -8.02
C ALA A 322 -10.64 -19.34 -9.35
N THR A 323 -9.55 -18.63 -9.69
CA THR A 323 -8.71 -18.96 -10.86
C THR A 323 -7.55 -19.90 -10.55
N THR A 324 -6.98 -19.82 -9.33
CA THR A 324 -5.80 -20.61 -8.93
C THR A 324 -6.16 -21.95 -8.27
N ILE A 325 -7.24 -22.01 -7.50
CA ILE A 325 -7.62 -23.18 -6.70
C ILE A 325 -8.67 -24.00 -7.43
N LYS A 326 -8.30 -25.22 -7.85
CA LYS A 326 -9.23 -26.17 -8.46
C LYS A 326 -10.32 -26.57 -7.45
N ASN A 327 -11.58 -26.46 -7.86
CA ASN A 327 -12.78 -26.69 -7.05
C ASN A 327 -12.91 -25.75 -5.83
N TYR A 328 -12.48 -24.49 -5.97
CA TYR A 328 -12.69 -23.46 -4.95
C TYR A 328 -14.18 -23.21 -4.65
N ASP A 329 -14.52 -23.22 -3.36
CA ASP A 329 -15.85 -22.92 -2.80
C ASP A 329 -15.75 -21.60 -2.02
N PRO A 330 -16.42 -20.51 -2.41
CA PRO A 330 -16.32 -19.21 -1.72
C PRO A 330 -17.03 -19.23 -0.35
N PRO A 331 -16.71 -18.30 0.56
CA PRO A 331 -17.38 -18.22 1.86
C PRO A 331 -18.91 -18.12 1.75
N VAL A 332 -19.63 -18.72 2.70
CA VAL A 332 -21.11 -18.81 2.67
C VAL A 332 -21.79 -17.43 2.73
N ASP A 333 -21.13 -16.43 3.32
CA ASP A 333 -21.57 -15.02 3.36
C ASP A 333 -21.10 -14.18 2.16
N TYR A 334 -20.30 -14.75 1.25
CA TYR A 334 -19.84 -14.07 0.05
C TYR A 334 -20.91 -14.06 -1.05
N ARG A 335 -21.17 -12.88 -1.64
CA ARG A 335 -21.93 -12.73 -2.88
C ARG A 335 -21.09 -11.97 -3.88
N ARG A 336 -20.75 -12.60 -5.02
CA ARG A 336 -20.04 -11.95 -6.12
C ARG A 336 -20.84 -10.73 -6.61
N PRO A 337 -20.25 -9.53 -6.72
CA PRO A 337 -20.90 -8.41 -7.39
C PRO A 337 -21.24 -8.75 -8.84
N GLU A 338 -22.46 -8.44 -9.29
CA GLU A 338 -22.86 -8.73 -10.69
C GLU A 338 -22.02 -7.96 -11.72
N LYS A 339 -21.56 -6.75 -11.35
CA LYS A 339 -20.75 -5.85 -12.16
C LYS A 339 -19.81 -5.08 -11.25
N THR A 340 -18.52 -5.23 -11.46
CA THR A 340 -17.50 -4.39 -10.81
C THR A 340 -17.29 -3.14 -11.69
N SER A 341 -17.12 -1.97 -11.07
CA SER A 341 -16.94 -0.71 -11.80
C SER A 341 -15.84 0.16 -11.21
N GLU A 342 -15.06 0.80 -12.08
CA GLU A 342 -13.92 1.65 -11.71
C GLU A 342 -13.99 2.99 -12.44
N LYS A 343 -13.42 4.05 -11.85
CA LYS A 343 -13.38 5.41 -12.41
C LYS A 343 -11.97 5.73 -12.87
N LEU A 344 -11.80 5.99 -14.17
CA LEU A 344 -10.57 6.55 -14.73
C LEU A 344 -10.75 8.06 -14.93
N TYR A 345 -10.06 8.88 -14.14
CA TYR A 345 -10.14 10.35 -14.24
C TYR A 345 -9.33 10.87 -15.44
N ILE A 346 -9.86 11.89 -16.12
CA ILE A 346 -9.22 12.50 -17.29
C ILE A 346 -8.50 13.79 -16.88
N PRO A 347 -7.22 14.01 -17.25
CA PRO A 347 -6.38 15.14 -16.78
C PRO A 347 -6.71 16.50 -17.44
N ASN A 348 -8.00 16.84 -17.55
CA ASN A 348 -8.49 18.05 -18.22
C ASN A 348 -8.10 19.36 -17.48
N LYS A 349 -7.59 19.28 -16.25
CA LYS A 349 -7.04 20.42 -15.48
C LYS A 349 -5.58 20.73 -15.85
N GLU A 350 -4.87 19.73 -16.38
CA GLU A 350 -3.44 19.77 -16.68
C GLU A 350 -3.20 20.02 -18.19
N TYR A 351 -4.10 19.52 -19.04
CA TYR A 351 -4.07 19.70 -20.49
C TYR A 351 -5.41 20.27 -21.05
N PRO A 352 -5.80 21.50 -20.72
CA PRO A 352 -7.10 22.08 -21.09
C PRO A 352 -7.31 22.24 -22.60
N ASP A 353 -6.24 22.34 -23.39
CA ASP A 353 -6.30 22.47 -24.85
C ASP A 353 -6.64 21.16 -25.58
N ILE A 354 -6.63 20.02 -24.87
CA ILE A 354 -6.84 18.68 -25.44
C ILE A 354 -8.26 18.20 -25.17
N ASN A 355 -9.08 18.09 -26.22
CA ASN A 355 -10.43 17.52 -26.13
C ASN A 355 -10.39 15.97 -26.06
N PHE A 356 -10.06 15.43 -24.88
CA PHE A 356 -10.03 14.00 -24.60
C PHE A 356 -11.38 13.30 -24.85
N VAL A 357 -12.51 13.96 -24.54
CA VAL A 357 -13.86 13.40 -24.73
C VAL A 357 -14.14 13.10 -26.19
N GLY A 358 -13.81 14.03 -27.09
CA GLY A 358 -13.96 13.85 -28.53
C GLY A 358 -13.07 12.72 -29.09
N LEU A 359 -11.84 12.60 -28.56
CA LEU A 359 -10.87 11.60 -28.99
C LEU A 359 -11.26 10.18 -28.54
N LEU A 360 -11.67 10.01 -27.27
CA LEU A 360 -12.12 8.72 -26.72
C LEU A 360 -13.45 8.26 -27.34
N LEU A 361 -14.35 9.18 -27.66
CA LEU A 361 -15.60 8.85 -28.34
C LEU A 361 -15.36 8.47 -29.82
N GLY A 362 -14.62 9.30 -30.54
CA GLY A 362 -14.34 9.15 -31.97
C GLY A 362 -15.56 9.39 -32.88
N PRO A 363 -15.39 9.24 -34.20
CA PRO A 363 -16.43 9.51 -35.19
C PRO A 363 -17.61 8.56 -34.99
N ARG A 364 -18.81 9.14 -34.77
CA ARG A 364 -20.06 8.41 -34.46
C ARG A 364 -19.98 7.43 -33.28
N GLY A 365 -18.98 7.53 -32.41
CA GLY A 365 -18.75 6.58 -31.31
C GLY A 365 -17.90 5.36 -31.67
N ASN A 366 -17.30 5.30 -32.86
CA ASN A 366 -16.56 4.13 -33.33
C ASN A 366 -15.33 3.81 -32.47
N THR A 367 -14.60 4.81 -31.98
CA THR A 367 -13.43 4.60 -31.11
C THR A 367 -13.85 4.03 -29.75
N LEU A 368 -14.91 4.58 -29.13
CA LEU A 368 -15.46 4.03 -27.88
C LEU A 368 -15.89 2.57 -28.06
N ARG A 369 -16.60 2.25 -29.16
CA ARG A 369 -17.06 0.90 -29.45
C ARG A 369 -15.92 -0.09 -29.67
N GLN A 370 -14.83 0.32 -30.32
CA GLN A 370 -13.62 -0.49 -30.47
C GLN A 370 -12.91 -0.74 -29.14
N LEU A 371 -12.93 0.22 -28.20
CA LEU A 371 -12.39 0.06 -26.85
C LEU A 371 -13.24 -0.92 -26.02
N GLU A 372 -14.58 -0.82 -26.09
CA GLU A 372 -15.49 -1.79 -25.47
C GLU A 372 -15.29 -3.20 -26.05
N GLU A 373 -15.17 -3.35 -27.37
CA GLU A 373 -14.97 -4.64 -28.04
C GLU A 373 -13.61 -5.28 -27.72
N LYS A 374 -12.52 -4.51 -27.71
CA LYS A 374 -11.17 -5.01 -27.39
C LYS A 374 -10.99 -5.36 -25.91
N SER A 375 -11.66 -4.67 -25.00
CA SER A 375 -11.58 -4.92 -23.55
C SER A 375 -12.60 -5.97 -23.06
N GLY A 376 -13.76 -6.05 -23.70
CA GLY A 376 -14.92 -6.78 -23.20
C GLY A 376 -15.57 -6.12 -21.98
N ALA A 377 -15.26 -4.85 -21.71
CA ALA A 377 -15.85 -4.02 -20.65
C ALA A 377 -16.78 -2.96 -21.27
N LYS A 378 -17.72 -2.44 -20.48
CA LYS A 378 -18.56 -1.31 -20.85
C LYS A 378 -17.92 0.01 -20.40
N LEU A 379 -17.86 1.01 -21.28
CA LEU A 379 -17.25 2.31 -21.00
C LEU A 379 -18.30 3.43 -21.08
N ALA A 380 -18.36 4.29 -20.06
CA ALA A 380 -19.29 5.42 -20.01
C ALA A 380 -18.60 6.69 -19.48
N ILE A 381 -18.39 7.68 -20.36
CA ILE A 381 -17.86 9.00 -19.97
C ILE A 381 -18.91 9.74 -19.13
N ARG A 382 -18.49 10.33 -18.01
CA ARG A 382 -19.32 11.02 -17.01
C ARG A 382 -18.57 12.20 -16.37
N GLY A 383 -19.30 13.04 -15.64
CA GLY A 383 -18.74 14.19 -14.91
C GLY A 383 -18.90 15.53 -15.66
N LYS A 384 -18.41 16.61 -15.02
CA LYS A 384 -18.50 17.98 -15.54
C LYS A 384 -17.80 18.11 -16.90
N GLY A 385 -18.51 18.62 -17.90
CA GLY A 385 -18.02 18.72 -19.30
C GLY A 385 -18.28 17.50 -20.19
N SER A 386 -18.88 16.42 -19.67
CA SER A 386 -19.14 15.19 -20.46
C SER A 386 -20.31 15.29 -21.46
N VAL A 387 -21.08 16.38 -21.47
CA VAL A 387 -22.26 16.56 -22.33
C VAL A 387 -22.03 17.75 -23.26
N LYS A 388 -22.24 17.55 -24.56
CA LYS A 388 -22.20 18.63 -25.55
C LYS A 388 -23.46 19.50 -25.42
N ASP A 389 -23.27 20.82 -25.41
CA ASP A 389 -24.34 21.80 -25.26
C ASP A 389 -25.51 21.56 -26.23
N GLY A 390 -26.74 21.60 -25.69
CA GLY A 390 -27.99 21.50 -26.47
C GLY A 390 -28.80 20.20 -26.32
N LYS A 391 -28.36 19.21 -25.54
CA LYS A 391 -29.22 18.05 -25.17
C LYS A 391 -29.17 17.70 -23.68
N SER A 392 -30.22 18.10 -22.95
CA SER A 392 -30.53 17.54 -21.64
C SER A 392 -31.04 16.10 -21.80
N ILE A 393 -30.46 15.14 -21.08
CA ILE A 393 -30.92 13.74 -21.08
C ILE A 393 -31.92 13.57 -19.93
N THR A 394 -33.19 13.74 -20.24
CA THR A 394 -34.32 13.33 -19.39
C THR A 394 -34.63 11.85 -19.62
N ASP A 395 -33.77 10.95 -19.15
CA ASP A 395 -34.03 9.51 -19.14
C ASP A 395 -33.63 8.91 -17.78
N GLY A 396 -34.63 8.40 -17.05
CA GLY A 396 -34.47 8.00 -15.65
C GLY A 396 -34.03 6.54 -15.48
N ARG A 397 -32.82 6.33 -14.93
CA ARG A 397 -32.41 5.13 -14.16
C ARG A 397 -31.06 5.35 -13.45
N GLY A 398 -31.11 5.67 -12.15
CA GLY A 398 -29.98 5.53 -11.22
C GLY A 398 -28.75 6.44 -11.48
N GLY A 399 -28.97 7.74 -11.68
CA GLY A 399 -27.87 8.72 -11.75
C GLY A 399 -27.40 9.15 -10.36
N ALA A 400 -26.11 8.95 -10.05
CA ALA A 400 -25.44 9.58 -8.91
C ALA A 400 -25.17 11.08 -9.20
N PRO A 401 -24.89 11.93 -8.19
CA PRO A 401 -24.72 13.37 -8.37
C PRO A 401 -23.65 13.74 -9.41
N VAL A 402 -23.97 14.72 -10.27
CA VAL A 402 -23.07 15.18 -11.35
C VAL A 402 -22.05 16.21 -10.82
N GLU A 403 -21.44 15.89 -9.68
CA GLU A 403 -20.44 16.75 -9.03
C GLU A 403 -18.99 16.32 -9.32
N ASP A 404 -18.76 15.06 -9.66
CA ASP A 404 -17.43 14.53 -9.98
C ASP A 404 -16.78 15.28 -11.17
N ASP A 405 -15.45 15.39 -11.10
CA ASP A 405 -14.60 15.73 -12.24
C ASP A 405 -14.80 14.73 -13.41
N LEU A 406 -14.41 15.15 -14.61
CA LEU A 406 -14.53 14.35 -15.84
C LEU A 406 -13.80 12.99 -15.72
N HIS A 407 -14.54 11.89 -15.90
CA HIS A 407 -14.02 10.54 -15.79
C HIS A 407 -14.72 9.55 -16.73
N VAL A 408 -14.03 8.45 -17.06
CA VAL A 408 -14.62 7.27 -17.68
C VAL A 408 -15.01 6.29 -16.59
N LEU A 409 -16.31 5.97 -16.48
CA LEU A 409 -16.80 4.85 -15.68
C LEU A 409 -16.70 3.57 -16.51
N ILE A 410 -15.82 2.67 -16.10
CA ILE A 410 -15.59 1.36 -16.72
C ILE A 410 -16.36 0.32 -15.90
N SER A 411 -16.98 -0.67 -16.54
CA SER A 411 -17.75 -1.72 -15.84
C SER A 411 -17.67 -3.09 -16.52
N ALA A 412 -17.38 -4.15 -15.76
CA ALA A 412 -17.26 -5.52 -16.29
C ALA A 412 -17.61 -6.62 -15.27
N ASP A 413 -17.62 -7.86 -15.75
CA ASP A 413 -17.80 -9.14 -15.03
C ASP A 413 -16.54 -9.69 -14.37
N LYS A 414 -15.36 -9.16 -14.73
CA LYS A 414 -14.04 -9.56 -14.22
C LYS A 414 -13.10 -8.35 -14.11
N THR A 415 -12.30 -8.28 -13.05
CA THR A 415 -11.32 -7.19 -12.84
C THR A 415 -10.31 -7.09 -13.98
N ALA A 416 -9.84 -8.22 -14.51
CA ALA A 416 -8.90 -8.27 -15.64
C ALA A 416 -9.40 -7.54 -16.91
N LYS A 417 -10.72 -7.47 -17.15
CA LYS A 417 -11.28 -6.69 -18.28
C LYS A 417 -11.30 -5.19 -18.00
N ILE A 418 -11.50 -4.80 -16.74
CA ILE A 418 -11.44 -3.40 -16.30
C ILE A 418 -10.01 -2.87 -16.45
N GLN A 419 -9.02 -3.62 -15.96
CA GLN A 419 -7.60 -3.28 -16.10
C GLN A 419 -7.20 -3.12 -17.58
N LYS A 420 -7.57 -4.07 -18.45
CA LYS A 420 -7.34 -3.98 -19.90
C LYS A 420 -8.04 -2.77 -20.55
N ALA A 421 -9.22 -2.37 -20.06
CA ALA A 421 -9.90 -1.18 -20.53
C ALA A 421 -9.22 0.13 -20.06
N ILE A 422 -8.66 0.15 -18.84
CA ILE A 422 -7.87 1.27 -18.32
C ILE A 422 -6.60 1.45 -19.16
N GLU A 423 -5.87 0.37 -19.43
CA GLU A 423 -4.66 0.37 -20.26
C GLU A 423 -4.94 0.91 -21.67
N LEU A 424 -5.97 0.40 -22.36
CA LEU A 424 -6.36 0.85 -23.70
C LEU A 424 -6.90 2.30 -23.71
N ALA A 425 -7.50 2.78 -22.62
CA ALA A 425 -7.96 4.17 -22.51
C ALA A 425 -6.78 5.13 -22.24
N ASN A 426 -5.83 4.74 -21.39
CA ASN A 426 -4.60 5.48 -21.15
C ASN A 426 -3.76 5.59 -22.44
N GLU A 427 -3.59 4.50 -23.18
CA GLU A 427 -2.89 4.51 -24.49
C GLU A 427 -3.43 5.57 -25.46
N VAL A 428 -4.74 5.84 -25.44
CA VAL A 428 -5.38 6.89 -26.25
C VAL A 428 -5.14 8.30 -25.68
N MET A 429 -5.09 8.46 -24.36
CA MET A 429 -4.79 9.74 -23.71
C MET A 429 -3.31 10.12 -23.81
N ASP A 430 -2.40 9.16 -23.63
CA ASP A 430 -0.95 9.36 -23.74
C ASP A 430 -0.56 9.75 -25.17
N LYS A 431 -1.17 9.10 -26.18
CA LYS A 431 -1.05 9.52 -27.60
C LYS A 431 -1.59 10.92 -27.85
N ALA A 432 -2.59 11.37 -27.07
CA ALA A 432 -3.10 12.73 -27.18
C ALA A 432 -2.10 13.77 -26.65
N ILE A 433 -1.51 13.49 -25.49
CA ILE A 433 -0.56 14.36 -24.77
C ILE A 433 0.80 14.41 -25.48
N SER A 434 1.32 13.27 -25.93
CA SER A 434 2.62 13.16 -26.61
C SER A 434 2.61 13.71 -28.06
N SER A 435 1.45 14.04 -28.63
CA SER A 435 1.34 14.59 -29.98
C SER A 435 1.43 16.12 -29.96
N PRO A 436 2.46 16.75 -30.57
CA PRO A 436 2.60 18.21 -30.54
C PRO A 436 1.45 18.92 -31.28
N VAL A 437 1.21 20.18 -30.92
CA VAL A 437 0.07 20.99 -31.37
C VAL A 437 0.04 21.06 -32.91
N GLY A 438 -0.99 20.44 -33.51
CA GLY A 438 -1.19 20.36 -34.96
C GLY A 438 -0.83 19.02 -35.61
N GLN A 439 -0.12 18.13 -34.92
CA GLN A 439 0.35 16.82 -35.42
C GLN A 439 -0.23 15.62 -34.66
N ASN A 440 -1.44 15.77 -34.12
CA ASN A 440 -2.18 14.65 -33.53
C ASN A 440 -2.81 13.81 -34.65
N ASP A 441 -2.09 12.78 -35.12
CA ASP A 441 -2.49 11.97 -36.27
C ASP A 441 -3.77 11.15 -36.00
N LEU A 442 -3.99 10.68 -34.76
CA LEU A 442 -5.24 10.01 -34.37
C LEU A 442 -6.46 10.93 -34.60
N LYS A 443 -6.36 12.22 -34.27
CA LYS A 443 -7.40 13.22 -34.56
C LYS A 443 -7.55 13.47 -36.07
N ARG A 444 -6.48 13.39 -36.87
CA ARG A 444 -6.55 13.51 -38.34
C ARG A 444 -7.26 12.31 -38.97
N ASP A 445 -6.96 11.09 -38.54
CA ASP A 445 -7.61 9.88 -39.05
C ASP A 445 -9.08 9.80 -38.64
N GLN A 446 -9.43 10.16 -37.40
CA GLN A 446 -10.83 10.29 -36.98
C GLN A 446 -11.61 11.34 -37.81
N LEU A 447 -10.97 12.46 -38.19
CA LEU A 447 -11.57 13.46 -39.08
C LEU A 447 -11.69 12.95 -40.53
N ARG A 448 -10.72 12.17 -41.01
CA ARG A 448 -10.78 11.52 -42.34
C ARG A 448 -11.91 10.49 -42.40
N GLU A 449 -12.03 9.63 -41.39
CA GLU A 449 -13.12 8.67 -41.25
C GLU A 449 -14.48 9.39 -41.20
N LEU A 450 -14.61 10.46 -40.42
CA LEU A 450 -15.82 11.28 -40.38
C LEU A 450 -16.17 11.89 -41.75
N ALA A 451 -15.16 12.34 -42.51
CA ALA A 451 -15.34 12.89 -43.84
C ALA A 451 -15.77 11.82 -44.87
N VAL A 452 -15.29 10.57 -44.75
CA VAL A 452 -15.77 9.41 -45.53
C VAL A 452 -17.22 9.09 -45.16
N LEU A 453 -17.52 8.94 -43.88
CA LEU A 453 -18.85 8.59 -43.36
C LEU A 453 -19.94 9.63 -43.69
N ASN A 454 -19.55 10.87 -43.96
CA ASN A 454 -20.42 11.95 -44.40
C ASN A 454 -20.40 12.19 -45.94
N GLY A 455 -19.64 11.41 -46.71
CA GLY A 455 -19.53 11.55 -48.17
C GLY A 455 -18.83 12.83 -48.64
N THR A 456 -18.13 13.52 -47.74
CA THR A 456 -17.48 14.82 -47.98
C THR A 456 -15.99 14.74 -48.27
N LEU A 457 -15.34 13.58 -48.07
CA LEU A 457 -13.92 13.39 -48.36
C LEU A 457 -13.68 13.60 -49.87
N ARG A 458 -12.93 14.65 -50.19
CA ARG A 458 -12.38 14.86 -51.54
C ARG A 458 -10.95 14.33 -51.55
N GLU A 459 -10.79 13.09 -52.01
CA GLU A 459 -9.45 12.57 -52.29
C GLU A 459 -8.76 13.48 -53.33
N THR A 460 -7.45 13.67 -53.15
CA THR A 460 -6.74 14.82 -53.72
C THR A 460 -6.73 14.81 -55.23
N LYS A 461 -7.47 15.73 -55.86
CA LYS A 461 -7.06 16.24 -57.18
C LYS A 461 -5.67 16.88 -57.03
N PRO A 462 -4.71 16.59 -57.92
CA PRO A 462 -3.48 17.37 -57.98
C PRO A 462 -3.78 18.86 -58.11
N PHE A 463 -3.00 19.70 -57.43
CA PHE A 463 -3.08 21.14 -57.60
C PHE A 463 -2.59 21.50 -59.01
N VAL A 464 -3.54 21.80 -59.91
CA VAL A 464 -3.24 22.35 -61.23
C VAL A 464 -3.23 23.88 -61.09
N PRO A 465 -2.12 24.57 -61.45
CA PRO A 465 -2.06 26.03 -61.38
C PRO A 465 -3.17 26.72 -62.19
N PRO A 466 -3.62 27.93 -61.78
CA PRO A 466 -4.78 28.59 -62.39
C PRO A 466 -4.67 28.83 -63.90
N GLU A 467 -3.47 28.94 -64.46
CA GLU A 467 -3.21 29.29 -65.85
C GLU A 467 -3.70 28.23 -66.87
N VAL A 468 -3.92 26.98 -66.44
CA VAL A 468 -4.40 25.89 -67.31
C VAL A 468 -5.93 25.82 -67.41
N LEU A 469 -6.66 26.60 -66.59
CA LEU A 469 -8.14 26.56 -66.55
C LEU A 469 -8.85 27.31 -67.70
N GLY A 470 -8.11 28.05 -68.53
CA GLY A 470 -8.69 28.91 -69.58
C GLY A 470 -9.27 28.19 -70.80
N GLN A 471 -8.97 26.90 -71.04
CA GLN A 471 -9.31 26.21 -72.31
C GLN A 471 -9.98 24.84 -72.17
N ARG A 472 -11.09 24.73 -71.42
CA ARG A 472 -12.04 23.61 -71.59
C ARG A 472 -13.49 24.07 -71.58
N LYS A 473 -14.12 24.11 -72.77
CA LYS A 473 -15.58 24.09 -72.87
C LYS A 473 -16.10 22.83 -72.15
N PRO A 474 -17.21 22.88 -71.40
CA PRO A 474 -17.79 21.68 -70.82
C PRO A 474 -18.24 20.74 -71.96
N PRO A 475 -17.99 19.42 -71.87
CA PRO A 475 -18.51 18.48 -72.86
C PRO A 475 -20.03 18.46 -72.76
N MET A 476 -20.69 18.83 -73.86
CA MET A 476 -22.15 18.73 -73.99
C MET A 476 -22.51 17.24 -73.93
N LYS A 477 -23.22 16.81 -72.88
CA LYS A 477 -23.61 15.41 -72.71
C LYS A 477 -24.85 15.11 -73.53
N ASP A 478 -24.78 14.07 -74.36
CA ASP A 478 -25.91 13.63 -75.19
C ASP A 478 -27.11 13.17 -74.36
N ILE A 479 -28.15 14.01 -74.37
CA ILE A 479 -29.41 13.83 -73.65
C ILE A 479 -30.20 12.61 -74.17
N THR A 480 -29.91 12.15 -75.40
CA THR A 480 -30.45 10.91 -76.01
C THR A 480 -30.17 9.65 -75.18
N SER A 481 -29.11 9.65 -74.36
CA SER A 481 -28.76 8.53 -73.47
C SER A 481 -29.57 8.47 -72.16
N VAL A 482 -30.34 9.51 -71.82
CA VAL A 482 -30.97 9.66 -70.49
C VAL A 482 -32.40 9.11 -70.50
N VAL A 483 -32.61 7.95 -69.89
CA VAL A 483 -33.95 7.36 -69.66
C VAL A 483 -34.63 7.99 -68.44
N CYS A 484 -35.85 8.46 -68.59
CA CYS A 484 -36.66 8.96 -67.48
C CYS A 484 -37.29 7.82 -66.65
N ARG A 485 -37.03 7.80 -65.34
CA ARG A 485 -37.53 6.75 -64.41
C ARG A 485 -39.04 6.81 -64.15
N PHE A 486 -39.70 7.94 -64.45
CA PHE A 486 -41.15 8.10 -64.28
C PHE A 486 -41.98 7.70 -65.51
N CYS A 487 -41.39 7.66 -66.71
CA CYS A 487 -42.15 7.39 -67.94
C CYS A 487 -41.44 6.52 -68.98
N GLY A 488 -40.25 5.98 -68.69
CA GLY A 488 -39.50 5.05 -69.55
C GLY A 488 -38.91 5.64 -70.84
N LYS A 489 -39.19 6.92 -71.16
CA LYS A 489 -38.74 7.55 -72.41
C LYS A 489 -37.35 8.15 -72.25
N VAL A 490 -36.51 7.98 -73.28
CA VAL A 490 -35.23 8.68 -73.43
C VAL A 490 -35.43 10.17 -73.74
N GLY A 491 -34.38 10.97 -73.54
CA GLY A 491 -34.32 12.36 -74.02
C GLY A 491 -34.68 13.44 -72.99
N HIS A 492 -34.86 13.10 -71.71
CA HIS A 492 -35.04 14.10 -70.64
C HIS A 492 -34.70 13.53 -69.25
N TYR A 493 -34.30 14.40 -68.33
CA TYR A 493 -34.06 14.01 -66.94
C TYR A 493 -35.37 13.79 -66.18
N SER A 494 -35.35 12.85 -65.24
CA SER A 494 -36.51 12.48 -64.41
C SER A 494 -37.07 13.64 -63.56
N ARG A 495 -36.32 14.73 -63.38
CA ARG A 495 -36.77 15.94 -62.67
C ARG A 495 -37.80 16.74 -63.49
N ASP A 496 -37.65 16.72 -64.81
CA ASP A 496 -38.32 17.61 -65.76
C ASP A 496 -39.45 16.87 -66.52
N CYS A 497 -39.82 15.68 -66.05
CA CYS A 497 -40.87 14.84 -66.64
C CYS A 497 -42.27 15.39 -66.34
N LYS A 498 -43.02 15.76 -67.40
CA LYS A 498 -44.36 16.36 -67.28
C LYS A 498 -45.41 15.47 -66.60
N LEU A 499 -45.20 14.15 -66.55
CA LEU A 499 -46.11 13.19 -65.89
C LEU A 499 -45.98 13.16 -64.35
N ARG A 500 -45.01 13.88 -63.77
CA ARG A 500 -44.70 13.85 -62.34
C ARG A 500 -45.73 14.59 -61.45
N ASN A 501 -46.50 15.52 -62.01
CA ASN A 501 -47.43 16.40 -61.28
C ASN A 501 -48.89 16.27 -61.78
N GLY A 502 -49.27 15.13 -62.37
CA GLY A 502 -50.68 14.81 -62.70
C GLY A 502 -51.35 14.01 -61.59
N GLU A 503 -52.53 14.44 -61.15
CA GLU A 503 -53.25 13.80 -60.03
C GLU A 503 -54.12 12.61 -60.45
N GLY A 504 -54.28 11.65 -59.53
CA GLY A 504 -55.54 10.91 -59.37
C GLY A 504 -55.75 9.61 -60.16
N ALA A 505 -55.38 8.47 -59.56
CA ALA A 505 -56.15 7.22 -59.68
C ALA A 505 -55.81 6.25 -58.53
N ASN A 506 -56.82 5.82 -57.77
CA ASN A 506 -56.71 4.78 -56.74
C ASN A 506 -57.29 3.47 -57.27
N SER A 507 -56.63 2.32 -57.04
CA SER A 507 -57.22 1.13 -56.40
C SER A 507 -56.34 -0.13 -56.53
N SER A 508 -56.67 -1.14 -55.73
CA SER A 508 -55.99 -2.43 -55.57
C SER A 508 -56.38 -3.49 -56.61
N ARG A 509 -55.47 -4.42 -56.95
CA ARG A 509 -55.61 -5.87 -56.65
C ARG A 509 -54.38 -6.74 -57.02
N SER A 510 -54.49 -8.02 -56.68
CA SER A 510 -53.44 -9.01 -56.34
C SER A 510 -52.83 -9.83 -57.50
N PHE A 511 -52.08 -10.88 -57.10
CA PHE A 511 -51.52 -12.06 -57.82
C PHE A 511 -49.99 -11.97 -58.14
N ASN A 512 -49.13 -12.78 -57.49
CA ASN A 512 -48.77 -14.22 -57.72
C ASN A 512 -47.81 -14.40 -58.94
N SER A 513 -46.76 -15.23 -58.95
CA SER A 513 -46.22 -16.31 -58.06
C SER A 513 -44.67 -16.36 -58.28
N PRO A 514 -43.89 -17.46 -58.15
CA PRO A 514 -44.04 -18.74 -57.41
C PRO A 514 -42.80 -19.09 -56.52
N SER A 515 -42.77 -20.32 -55.98
CA SER A 515 -41.58 -20.95 -55.40
C SER A 515 -41.36 -22.36 -56.00
N PRO A 516 -40.11 -22.84 -56.14
CA PRO A 516 -39.79 -24.26 -56.29
C PRO A 516 -39.12 -24.82 -55.03
N GLY A 517 -39.38 -26.09 -54.72
CA GLY A 517 -38.67 -26.87 -53.71
C GLY A 517 -38.07 -28.15 -54.33
N ILE A 518 -37.02 -28.70 -53.72
CA ILE A 518 -36.35 -29.94 -54.14
C ILE A 518 -36.20 -30.85 -52.91
N GLN A 519 -36.19 -32.17 -53.14
CA GLN A 519 -36.15 -33.23 -52.13
C GLN A 519 -34.71 -33.79 -51.94
N GLU A 520 -34.60 -35.01 -51.39
CA GLU A 520 -33.39 -35.84 -51.23
C GLU A 520 -32.44 -35.42 -50.09
N GLY A 521 -31.68 -36.32 -49.43
CA GLY A 521 -31.55 -37.78 -49.62
C GLY A 521 -31.09 -38.50 -48.34
N ARG A 522 -30.86 -39.83 -48.38
CA ARG A 522 -30.71 -40.69 -47.19
C ARG A 522 -29.60 -41.76 -47.33
N ALA A 523 -28.48 -41.61 -46.61
CA ALA A 523 -27.48 -42.66 -46.29
C ALA A 523 -26.60 -42.21 -45.10
N SER A 524 -26.02 -43.01 -44.18
CA SER A 524 -26.01 -44.46 -43.87
C SER A 524 -24.68 -45.25 -44.04
N SER A 525 -23.69 -44.99 -43.17
CA SER A 525 -22.61 -45.90 -42.72
C SER A 525 -22.04 -45.33 -41.40
N ARG A 526 -21.71 -46.03 -40.30
CA ARG A 526 -21.44 -47.44 -39.89
C ARG A 526 -19.96 -47.87 -39.88
N GLY A 527 -19.55 -48.56 -38.80
CA GLY A 527 -18.18 -48.71 -38.26
C GLY A 527 -18.18 -48.27 -36.79
N GLU A 528 -18.11 -49.09 -35.72
CA GLU A 528 -17.58 -50.46 -35.51
C GLU A 528 -16.05 -50.53 -35.72
N THR A 529 -15.18 -51.01 -34.80
CA THR A 529 -15.31 -51.49 -33.39
C THR A 529 -14.24 -50.78 -32.49
N ASP A 530 -13.81 -51.12 -31.25
CA ASP A 530 -13.95 -52.30 -30.37
C ASP A 530 -13.80 -51.94 -28.85
N SER A 531 -13.15 -52.80 -28.05
CA SER A 531 -12.98 -52.82 -26.60
C SER A 531 -11.56 -52.40 -26.14
N TYR A 532 -11.29 -52.09 -24.87
CA TYR A 532 -10.87 -53.09 -23.86
C TYR A 532 -10.88 -52.49 -22.42
N SER A 533 -10.82 -53.34 -21.40
CA SER A 533 -10.58 -52.92 -20.00
C SER A 533 -9.85 -54.00 -19.20
N PRO A 534 -8.74 -53.67 -18.53
CA PRO A 534 -8.20 -54.49 -17.46
C PRO A 534 -8.32 -53.80 -16.09
N ARG A 535 -8.89 -54.54 -15.12
CA ARG A 535 -9.00 -54.15 -13.71
C ARG A 535 -7.77 -54.70 -12.96
N ALA A 536 -7.02 -53.85 -12.26
CA ALA A 536 -5.90 -54.28 -11.43
C ALA A 536 -5.82 -53.48 -10.12
N GLU A 537 -5.73 -54.18 -9.00
CA GLU A 537 -5.63 -53.60 -7.66
C GLU A 537 -4.16 -53.34 -7.29
N LYS A 538 -3.86 -52.21 -6.65
CA LYS A 538 -2.68 -52.07 -5.79
C LYS A 538 -3.03 -51.29 -4.53
N ARG A 539 -2.66 -51.84 -3.38
CA ARG A 539 -2.76 -51.17 -2.08
C ARG A 539 -1.77 -49.99 -2.05
N GLY A 540 -2.27 -48.80 -1.74
CA GLY A 540 -1.47 -47.60 -1.48
C GLY A 540 -1.59 -47.18 -0.01
N ARG A 541 -0.55 -46.55 0.52
CA ARG A 541 -0.53 -45.99 1.88
C ARG A 541 -1.40 -44.72 1.91
N GLU A 542 -2.15 -44.48 2.97
CA GLU A 542 -2.88 -43.22 3.13
C GLU A 542 -1.90 -42.08 3.44
N GLU A 543 -1.83 -41.10 2.54
CA GLU A 543 -1.28 -39.78 2.83
C GLU A 543 -2.42 -38.87 3.33
N GLU A 544 -2.22 -38.13 4.42
CA GLU A 544 -3.24 -37.20 4.91
C GLU A 544 -3.48 -36.06 3.91
N LEU A 545 -4.64 -36.09 3.25
CA LEU A 545 -5.02 -35.04 2.31
C LEU A 545 -5.34 -33.72 3.03
N PRO A 546 -4.93 -32.57 2.46
CA PRO A 546 -5.18 -31.25 3.05
C PRO A 546 -6.69 -30.94 3.15
N PRO A 547 -7.09 -30.01 4.04
CA PRO A 547 -8.49 -29.88 4.49
C PRO A 547 -9.52 -29.77 3.37
N TRP A 548 -9.24 -28.98 2.33
CA TRP A 548 -10.15 -28.74 1.20
C TRP A 548 -10.37 -29.96 0.27
N LYS A 549 -9.66 -31.07 0.49
CA LYS A 549 -9.92 -32.36 -0.19
C LYS A 549 -10.78 -33.32 0.65
N ARG A 550 -11.08 -33.02 1.92
CA ARG A 550 -11.92 -33.86 2.78
C ARG A 550 -13.38 -33.76 2.30
N GLN A 551 -13.99 -34.90 1.94
CA GLN A 551 -15.38 -34.92 1.49
C GLN A 551 -16.32 -34.48 2.62
N LYS A 552 -17.20 -33.51 2.36
CA LYS A 552 -18.26 -33.10 3.29
C LYS A 552 -19.18 -34.32 3.55
N PRO A 553 -19.40 -34.77 4.80
CA PRO A 553 -20.23 -35.94 5.06
C PRO A 553 -21.69 -35.67 4.68
N ALA A 554 -22.24 -36.50 3.79
CA ALA A 554 -23.62 -36.39 3.34
C ALA A 554 -24.59 -36.69 4.49
N THR A 555 -25.18 -35.64 5.07
CA THR A 555 -26.14 -35.80 6.18
C THR A 555 -27.51 -36.19 5.62
N ILE A 556 -28.02 -37.34 6.09
CA ILE A 556 -29.26 -37.97 5.63
C ILE A 556 -30.48 -37.12 6.04
N SER A 557 -31.48 -37.06 5.15
CA SER A 557 -32.76 -36.40 5.40
C SER A 557 -33.79 -37.34 6.04
N GLN A 558 -34.82 -36.74 6.66
CA GLN A 558 -36.04 -37.34 7.22
C GLN A 558 -35.96 -38.05 8.58
N ILE A 559 -36.45 -37.33 9.60
CA ILE A 559 -37.36 -37.69 10.71
C ILE A 559 -37.54 -36.36 11.47
N GLY A 560 -38.69 -35.92 11.97
CA GLY A 560 -40.07 -36.41 11.92
C GLY A 560 -40.89 -35.47 12.83
N THR A 561 -42.06 -34.98 12.40
CA THR A 561 -42.73 -33.88 13.11
C THR A 561 -43.38 -34.30 14.43
N GLN A 562 -42.96 -33.69 15.54
CA GLN A 562 -43.80 -33.52 16.73
C GLN A 562 -43.68 -32.10 17.29
N GLN A 563 -44.82 -31.53 17.68
CA GLN A 563 -44.91 -30.22 18.33
C GLN A 563 -44.70 -30.37 19.83
N ARG A 564 -44.00 -29.41 20.47
CA ARG A 564 -44.12 -29.19 21.91
C ARG A 564 -44.11 -27.69 22.20
N SER A 565 -45.22 -27.21 22.73
CA SER A 565 -45.41 -25.80 23.07
C SER A 565 -44.73 -25.44 24.39
N THR A 566 -44.09 -24.27 24.42
CA THR A 566 -43.69 -23.56 25.63
C THR A 566 -44.22 -22.12 25.56
N PRO A 567 -44.60 -21.50 26.69
CA PRO A 567 -45.25 -20.19 26.68
C PRO A 567 -44.24 -19.05 26.47
N PRO A 568 -44.68 -17.89 25.95
CA PRO A 568 -43.84 -16.70 25.82
C PRO A 568 -43.53 -16.09 27.21
N PRO A 569 -42.37 -15.43 27.38
CA PRO A 569 -42.04 -14.69 28.60
C PRO A 569 -42.87 -13.40 28.73
N PRO A 570 -43.03 -12.85 29.96
CA PRO A 570 -43.79 -11.62 30.19
C PRO A 570 -43.09 -10.36 29.64
N PRO A 571 -43.85 -9.28 29.35
CA PRO A 571 -43.29 -8.02 28.88
C PRO A 571 -42.49 -7.28 29.99
N PRO A 572 -41.53 -6.41 29.62
CA PRO A 572 -40.77 -5.61 30.57
C PRO A 572 -41.63 -4.49 31.21
N PRO A 573 -41.26 -4.02 32.43
CA PRO A 573 -41.99 -2.95 33.13
C PRO A 573 -41.87 -1.59 32.43
N ALA A 574 -42.85 -0.71 32.69
CA ALA A 574 -42.99 0.57 32.02
C ALA A 574 -41.88 1.59 32.34
N THR A 575 -41.52 2.40 31.35
CA THR A 575 -40.56 3.50 31.48
C THR A 575 -41.13 4.67 32.28
N VAL A 576 -40.46 5.04 33.38
CA VAL A 576 -40.69 6.31 34.07
C VAL A 576 -40.10 7.45 33.23
N SER A 577 -40.92 8.44 32.88
CA SER A 577 -40.50 9.58 32.06
C SER A 577 -39.64 10.57 32.84
N GLN A 578 -38.54 11.03 32.25
CA GLN A 578 -37.83 12.24 32.70
C GLN A 578 -38.37 13.47 31.95
N PRO A 579 -38.43 14.66 32.60
CA PRO A 579 -38.85 15.90 31.95
C PRO A 579 -37.76 16.43 30.99
N PRO A 580 -38.13 17.25 29.99
CA PRO A 580 -37.18 17.82 29.03
C PRO A 580 -36.28 18.91 29.65
N PRO A 581 -35.07 19.14 29.10
CA PRO A 581 -34.16 20.19 29.55
C PRO A 581 -34.66 21.61 29.17
N PRO A 582 -34.20 22.66 29.88
CA PRO A 582 -34.58 24.05 29.58
C PRO A 582 -33.94 24.59 28.29
N PRO A 583 -34.53 25.64 27.67
CA PRO A 583 -34.01 26.27 26.46
C PRO A 583 -32.74 27.11 26.71
N PRO A 584 -31.91 27.35 25.66
CA PRO A 584 -30.69 28.15 25.77
C PRO A 584 -30.97 29.67 25.90
N PRO A 585 -30.01 30.45 26.47
CA PRO A 585 -30.13 31.90 26.60
C PRO A 585 -29.98 32.64 25.25
N PRO A 586 -30.51 33.88 25.13
CA PRO A 586 -30.50 34.63 23.88
C PRO A 586 -29.14 35.25 23.54
N SER A 587 -28.81 35.28 22.25
CA SER A 587 -27.61 35.91 21.70
C SER A 587 -27.72 37.45 21.67
N GLY A 588 -26.73 38.17 22.20
CA GLY A 588 -26.67 39.63 22.00
C GLY A 588 -25.77 40.45 22.94
N ALA A 589 -24.44 40.36 22.77
CA ALA A 589 -23.49 41.37 23.26
C ALA A 589 -22.27 41.44 22.32
N SER A 590 -21.74 42.64 22.08
CA SER A 590 -20.78 42.90 20.99
C SER A 590 -19.33 42.57 21.35
N ILE A 591 -18.60 41.95 20.42
CA ILE A 591 -17.15 41.75 20.49
C ILE A 591 -16.45 42.92 19.76
N PRO A 592 -15.46 43.60 20.35
CA PRO A 592 -14.68 44.63 19.66
C PRO A 592 -13.69 44.02 18.64
N PRO A 593 -13.31 44.74 17.57
CA PRO A 593 -12.39 44.22 16.56
C PRO A 593 -10.95 44.07 17.08
N PRO A 594 -10.15 43.12 16.53
CA PRO A 594 -8.76 42.95 16.90
C PRO A 594 -7.86 44.09 16.35
N PRO A 595 -6.71 44.37 16.99
CA PRO A 595 -5.74 45.34 16.50
C PRO A 595 -5.01 44.85 15.22
N PRO A 596 -4.50 45.76 14.38
CA PRO A 596 -3.79 45.41 13.16
C PRO A 596 -2.37 44.85 13.40
N PRO A 597 -1.81 44.05 12.48
CA PRO A 597 -0.48 43.48 12.61
C PRO A 597 0.61 44.56 12.46
N SER A 598 1.53 44.63 13.42
CA SER A 598 2.73 45.48 13.34
C SER A 598 3.85 44.72 12.63
N GLY A 599 4.35 45.27 11.52
CA GLY A 599 5.44 44.69 10.75
C GLY A 599 6.83 45.22 11.14
N ASN A 600 7.86 44.48 10.69
CA ASN A 600 9.29 44.79 10.60
C ASN A 600 9.84 46.08 11.22
N LEU A 601 10.83 45.92 12.10
CA LEU A 601 11.82 46.96 12.45
C LEU A 601 13.26 46.49 12.12
N PRO A 602 14.20 47.42 11.83
CA PRO A 602 15.51 47.11 11.24
C PRO A 602 16.60 46.71 12.26
N PRO A 603 17.75 46.18 11.81
CA PRO A 603 18.87 45.85 12.69
C PRO A 603 19.60 47.09 13.26
N PRO A 604 20.25 46.97 14.44
CA PRO A 604 21.02 48.06 15.05
C PRO A 604 22.40 48.29 14.42
N PRO A 605 22.97 49.50 14.49
CA PRO A 605 24.29 49.84 13.95
C PRO A 605 25.46 49.52 14.92
N PRO A 606 26.71 49.41 14.42
CA PRO A 606 27.90 49.19 15.24
C PRO A 606 28.51 50.49 15.81
N SER A 607 29.28 50.38 16.90
CA SER A 607 30.20 51.41 17.38
C SER A 607 31.36 50.77 18.18
N SER A 608 32.46 51.51 18.39
CA SER A 608 33.80 50.94 18.56
C SER A 608 34.62 51.52 19.72
N GLU A 609 35.56 50.69 20.20
CA GLU A 609 36.84 51.01 20.87
C GLU A 609 36.89 51.77 22.23
N ALA A 610 37.48 51.05 23.19
CA ALA A 610 38.50 51.50 24.16
C ALA A 610 38.28 52.73 25.08
N THR A 611 38.30 52.47 26.40
CA THR A 611 39.45 52.81 27.28
C THR A 611 39.33 52.12 28.66
N SER A 612 40.33 52.26 29.52
CA SER A 612 40.60 51.43 30.72
C SER A 612 40.14 52.02 32.05
N SER A 613 39.85 51.17 33.05
CA SER A 613 40.43 51.31 34.42
C SER A 613 40.14 50.14 35.38
N ALA A 614 41.14 49.85 36.23
CA ALA A 614 41.14 49.19 37.56
C ALA A 614 40.09 48.12 37.95
N LEU A 615 40.60 46.93 38.30
CA LEU A 615 39.94 45.94 39.17
C LEU A 615 40.28 46.17 40.66
N PRO A 616 39.35 45.96 41.60
CA PRO A 616 39.67 45.80 43.03
C PRO A 616 40.20 44.38 43.35
N PRO A 617 41.01 44.20 44.41
CA PRO A 617 41.65 42.91 44.73
C PRO A 617 40.75 41.93 45.51
N PRO A 618 41.02 40.61 45.45
CA PRO A 618 40.32 39.59 46.23
C PRO A 618 40.77 39.56 47.71
N PRO A 619 39.95 38.99 48.62
CA PRO A 619 40.30 38.83 50.03
C PRO A 619 41.38 37.75 50.28
N PRO A 620 42.12 37.81 51.40
CA PRO A 620 43.30 36.96 51.65
C PRO A 620 42.97 35.53 52.07
N ALA A 621 43.89 34.61 51.74
CA ALA A 621 43.79 33.19 52.10
C ALA A 621 44.12 32.90 53.57
N LEU A 622 43.41 31.94 54.16
CA LEU A 622 43.74 31.36 55.47
C LEU A 622 44.86 30.31 55.33
N GLN A 623 45.80 30.30 56.29
CA GLN A 623 46.93 29.38 56.30
C GLN A 623 46.59 28.02 56.95
N SER A 624 47.45 27.03 56.69
CA SER A 624 47.22 25.62 57.00
C SER A 624 47.49 25.22 58.45
N THR A 625 46.65 24.33 58.99
CA THR A 625 46.91 23.56 60.21
C THR A 625 47.29 22.13 59.84
N LYS A 626 48.49 21.68 60.26
CA LYS A 626 49.00 20.33 59.98
C LYS A 626 48.30 19.27 60.84
N THR A 627 47.90 18.16 60.23
CA THR A 627 47.55 16.92 60.96
C THR A 627 48.82 16.09 61.25
N PRO A 628 48.89 15.38 62.40
CA PRO A 628 50.00 14.49 62.73
C PRO A 628 49.85 13.09 62.06
N PRO A 629 50.94 12.34 61.88
CA PRO A 629 50.92 10.99 61.30
C PRO A 629 50.48 9.90 62.31
N PRO A 630 50.01 8.72 61.83
CA PRO A 630 49.65 7.58 62.68
C PRO A 630 50.87 6.81 63.22
N PRO A 631 50.72 6.05 64.32
CA PRO A 631 51.77 5.18 64.86
C PRO A 631 51.99 3.90 64.03
N PRO A 632 53.18 3.26 64.12
CA PRO A 632 53.50 2.01 63.42
C PRO A 632 52.80 0.77 64.03
N PRO A 633 52.72 -0.35 63.28
CA PRO A 633 52.07 -1.58 63.73
C PRO A 633 52.84 -2.33 64.82
N SER A 634 52.17 -3.30 65.45
CA SER A 634 52.69 -4.30 66.39
C SER A 634 52.02 -5.64 66.13
#